data_AF-A0A4R9G486-F1
#
_entry.id   AF-A0A4R9G486-F1
#
_cell.length_a   1.000
_cell.length_b   1.000
_cell.length_c   1.000
_cell.angle_alpha   90.00
_cell.angle_beta   90.00
_cell.angle_gamma   90.00
#
_symmetry.space_group_name_H-M   'P 1'
#
loop_
_entity.id
_entity.type
_entity.pdbx_description
1 polymer ?
#
loop_
_entity_poly.entity_id
_entity_poly.type
_entity_poly.pdbx_seq_one_letter_code
_entity_poly.pdbx_strand_id
1 'polypeptide(L)'
;MFNILREKKKLFLTLLFIWTVAAFWIFPRRFEILRDVALWLDPPVLNPSLSLELQEKGDKFLNEKVEFRQVEHYLQLNKMSEACSRSRDLGKSGMEDIFRIPSWMEAERKGWTLEKLEGKDSPSPKKGRIDPSDYWKEFSPLVLKSLDFYKRSLSYNPFDGYNVIPNQPGFGTIRPQIFGKSLLEKIRLTAFATCRPEEAIVSHFQSLLSIEDLVFEKIKVRKKDPVSWWQRILNFFRFSCSADESTVTEPELPREIRIWQAIQEADSSPIVFSEKNPERTTLKANQYKKLLLRTLELLRGEAGTAGSSFSPQESVSLHMRMLYFSCSQRDIPPEAKYWGASAIAALPCRNSDEEGLKQFYSNMFRAAEFYYRLGDRETSYRKKASEYFEAVYRSGKTNLETKFQSKLMRVRCLLYQQAWDQALKELDGLQSDLHSVDPEYRSDRSGFEDLIEDRKKLLQYVLRRKGRYEEADDLFDEKN
;
A
#
# COMPACT_ATOMS: atom_id res chain seq x y z
N MET A 1 37.36 -59.55 -6.66
CA MET A 1 36.74 -58.20 -6.66
C MET A 1 36.23 -57.78 -8.05
N PHE A 2 36.97 -58.01 -9.15
CA PHE A 2 36.53 -57.66 -10.52
C PHE A 2 35.37 -58.50 -11.10
N ASN A 3 35.13 -59.74 -10.63
CA ASN A 3 34.01 -60.56 -11.13
C ASN A 3 32.64 -60.11 -10.62
N ILE A 4 32.54 -59.57 -9.39
CA ILE A 4 31.29 -59.02 -8.83
C ILE A 4 30.88 -57.74 -9.57
N LEU A 5 31.86 -56.93 -9.99
CA LEU A 5 31.65 -55.74 -10.83
C LEU A 5 31.14 -56.09 -12.24
N ARG A 6 31.42 -57.30 -12.75
CA ARG A 6 31.00 -57.74 -14.08
C ARG A 6 29.56 -58.25 -14.09
N GLU A 7 29.14 -59.00 -13.06
CA GLU A 7 27.77 -59.49 -12.91
C GLU A 7 26.76 -58.39 -12.52
N LYS A 8 27.19 -57.44 -11.67
CA LYS A 8 26.34 -56.33 -11.19
C LYS A 8 26.61 -55.01 -11.92
N LYS A 9 27.25 -55.06 -13.10
CA LYS A 9 27.66 -53.87 -13.88
C LYS A 9 26.51 -52.88 -14.11
N LYS A 10 25.31 -53.39 -14.43
CA LYS A 10 24.10 -52.56 -14.61
C LYS A 10 23.72 -51.83 -13.32
N LEU A 11 23.76 -52.53 -12.19
CA LEU A 11 23.45 -51.97 -10.86
C LEU A 11 24.45 -50.88 -10.45
N PHE A 12 25.74 -51.11 -10.69
CA PHE A 12 26.77 -50.13 -10.39
C PHE A 12 26.66 -48.88 -11.28
N LEU A 13 26.39 -49.06 -12.58
CA LEU A 13 26.14 -47.95 -13.51
C LEU A 13 24.89 -47.16 -13.16
N THR A 14 23.79 -47.81 -12.76
CA THR A 14 22.58 -47.11 -12.31
C THR A 14 22.82 -46.35 -11.02
N LEU A 15 23.58 -46.92 -10.08
CA LEU A 15 23.87 -46.26 -8.81
C LEU A 15 24.79 -45.06 -9.01
N LEU A 16 25.80 -45.20 -9.87
CA LEU A 16 26.70 -44.11 -10.25
C LEU A 16 25.94 -43.02 -11.02
N PHE A 17 25.02 -43.38 -11.90
CA PHE A 17 24.13 -42.44 -12.58
C PHE A 17 23.24 -41.67 -11.59
N ILE A 18 22.57 -42.36 -10.67
CA ILE A 18 21.77 -41.75 -9.60
C ILE A 18 22.63 -40.80 -8.77
N TRP A 19 23.86 -41.19 -8.41
CA TRP A 19 24.78 -40.33 -7.67
C TRP A 19 25.22 -39.11 -8.47
N THR A 20 25.50 -39.24 -9.76
CA THR A 20 25.87 -38.08 -10.61
C THR A 20 24.69 -37.11 -10.78
N VAL A 21 23.48 -37.61 -10.99
CA VAL A 21 22.27 -36.78 -11.07
C VAL A 21 21.98 -36.13 -9.72
N ALA A 22 22.12 -36.89 -8.62
CA ALA A 22 21.93 -36.36 -7.27
C ALA A 22 22.95 -35.25 -6.94
N ALA A 23 24.23 -35.46 -7.25
CA ALA A 23 25.31 -34.51 -6.93
C ALA A 23 25.29 -33.25 -7.80
N PHE A 24 25.07 -33.38 -9.11
CA PHE A 24 25.15 -32.25 -10.05
C PHE A 24 23.82 -31.57 -10.33
N TRP A 25 22.68 -32.24 -10.10
CA TRP A 25 21.37 -31.69 -10.45
C TRP A 25 20.50 -31.46 -9.21
N ILE A 26 20.36 -32.46 -8.33
CA ILE A 26 19.49 -32.36 -7.16
C ILE A 26 20.13 -31.53 -6.05
N PHE A 27 21.40 -31.76 -5.71
CA PHE A 27 22.07 -31.08 -4.60
C PHE A 27 22.20 -29.55 -4.76
N PRO A 28 22.57 -29.01 -5.94
CA PRO A 28 22.60 -27.55 -6.14
C PRO A 28 21.19 -26.94 -6.20
N ARG A 29 20.18 -27.68 -6.68
CA ARG A 29 18.77 -27.21 -6.77
C ARG A 29 17.88 -27.70 -5.63
N ARG A 30 18.46 -28.24 -4.55
CA ARG A 30 17.69 -28.94 -3.51
C ARG A 30 16.62 -28.06 -2.87
N PHE A 31 16.90 -26.78 -2.71
CA PHE A 31 15.93 -25.83 -2.14
C PHE A 31 14.83 -25.46 -3.13
N GLU A 32 15.12 -25.39 -4.43
CA GLU A 32 14.09 -25.18 -5.46
C GLU A 32 13.18 -26.39 -5.57
N ILE A 33 13.76 -27.60 -5.63
CA ILE A 33 12.99 -28.85 -5.71
C ILE A 33 12.15 -29.05 -4.44
N LEU A 34 12.72 -28.83 -3.25
CA LEU A 34 11.96 -28.91 -1.99
C LEU A 34 10.87 -27.85 -1.91
N ARG A 35 11.11 -26.63 -2.41
CA ARG A 35 10.09 -25.59 -2.51
C ARG A 35 8.99 -25.99 -3.48
N ASP A 36 9.32 -26.47 -4.67
CA ASP A 36 8.35 -26.82 -5.70
C ASP A 36 7.53 -28.06 -5.28
N VAL A 37 8.16 -29.02 -4.59
CA VAL A 37 7.47 -30.15 -3.95
C VAL A 37 6.59 -29.70 -2.78
N ALA A 38 7.06 -28.76 -1.95
CA ALA A 38 6.26 -28.19 -0.87
C ALA A 38 5.05 -27.41 -1.40
N LEU A 39 5.23 -26.61 -2.46
CA LEU A 39 4.16 -25.88 -3.15
C LEU A 39 3.18 -26.82 -3.87
N TRP A 40 3.63 -28.01 -4.27
CA TRP A 40 2.78 -29.04 -4.88
C TRP A 40 1.99 -29.83 -3.83
N LEU A 41 2.61 -30.16 -2.70
CA LEU A 41 1.97 -30.88 -1.59
C LEU A 41 0.96 -30.00 -0.84
N ASP A 42 1.38 -28.78 -0.52
CA ASP A 42 0.56 -27.75 0.11
C ASP A 42 0.59 -26.51 -0.80
N PRO A 43 -0.25 -26.46 -1.85
CA PRO A 43 -0.47 -25.20 -2.55
C PRO A 43 -0.89 -24.14 -1.52
N PRO A 44 -0.59 -22.85 -1.74
CA PRO A 44 -1.03 -21.77 -0.86
C PRO A 44 -2.55 -21.65 -0.92
N VAL A 45 -3.23 -22.59 -0.28
CA VAL A 45 -4.67 -22.68 -0.18
C VAL A 45 -5.07 -21.83 1.00
N LEU A 46 -6.12 -21.05 0.79
CA LEU A 46 -6.79 -20.30 1.83
C LEU A 46 -7.11 -21.21 3.03
N ASN A 47 -6.39 -21.04 4.14
CA ASN A 47 -6.51 -21.85 5.35
C ASN A 47 -6.85 -20.94 6.56
N PRO A 48 -8.15 -20.61 6.74
CA PRO A 48 -8.58 -19.70 7.80
C PRO A 48 -8.37 -20.26 9.21
N SER A 49 -8.41 -21.59 9.39
CA SER A 49 -8.18 -22.23 10.69
C SER A 49 -6.72 -22.12 11.13
N LEU A 50 -5.77 -22.33 10.22
CA LEU A 50 -4.35 -22.18 10.53
C LEU A 50 -3.99 -20.71 10.77
N SER A 51 -4.60 -19.79 10.01
CA SER A 51 -4.47 -18.36 10.24
C SER A 51 -4.86 -17.98 11.67
N LEU A 52 -5.99 -18.52 12.17
CA LEU A 52 -6.45 -18.30 13.54
C LEU A 52 -5.47 -18.79 14.60
N GLU A 53 -4.98 -20.02 14.45
CA GLU A 53 -4.02 -20.60 15.41
C GLU A 53 -2.74 -19.75 15.50
N LEU A 54 -2.28 -19.21 14.38
CA LEU A 54 -1.12 -18.31 14.34
C LEU A 54 -1.42 -16.95 14.98
N GLN A 55 -2.62 -16.40 14.80
CA GLN A 55 -3.04 -15.16 15.47
C GLN A 55 -3.10 -15.34 16.99
N GLU A 56 -3.65 -16.46 17.47
CA GLU A 56 -3.73 -16.77 18.90
C GLU A 56 -2.33 -16.92 19.51
N LYS A 57 -1.39 -17.55 18.78
CA LYS A 57 0.03 -17.61 19.20
C LYS A 57 0.65 -16.21 19.30
N GLY A 58 0.40 -15.33 18.32
CA GLY A 58 0.86 -13.95 18.35
C GLY A 58 0.26 -13.14 19.51
N ASP A 59 -1.05 -13.27 19.72
CA ASP A 59 -1.78 -12.61 20.81
C ASP A 59 -1.29 -13.09 22.18
N LYS A 60 -0.93 -14.37 22.33
CA LYS A 60 -0.41 -14.94 23.57
C LYS A 60 0.86 -14.21 24.04
N PHE A 61 1.83 -13.98 23.16
CA PHE A 61 3.07 -13.27 23.52
C PHE A 61 2.85 -11.84 23.99
N LEU A 62 1.78 -11.19 23.53
CA LEU A 62 1.49 -9.80 23.87
C LEU A 62 0.58 -9.66 25.09
N ASN A 63 -0.21 -10.69 25.39
CA ASN A 63 -1.17 -10.71 26.51
C ASN A 63 -0.63 -11.34 27.79
N GLU A 64 0.59 -11.88 27.78
CA GLU A 64 1.27 -12.33 28.98
C GLU A 64 1.79 -11.13 29.78
N LYS A 65 1.61 -11.15 31.11
CA LYS A 65 2.23 -10.16 31.99
C LYS A 65 3.74 -10.35 31.95
N VAL A 66 4.45 -9.25 31.77
CA VAL A 66 5.90 -9.22 31.79
C VAL A 66 6.39 -8.46 33.02
N GLU A 67 7.51 -8.89 33.57
CA GLU A 67 8.16 -8.22 34.69
C GLU A 67 9.24 -7.28 34.15
N PHE A 68 9.17 -5.99 34.49
CA PHE A 68 10.25 -5.03 34.24
C PHE A 68 10.67 -4.40 35.55
N ARG A 69 11.92 -4.57 35.96
CA ARG A 69 12.45 -4.03 37.23
C ARG A 69 11.52 -4.32 38.42
N GLN A 70 11.05 -5.57 38.53
CA GLN A 70 10.14 -6.05 39.58
C GLN A 70 8.72 -5.47 39.54
N VAL A 71 8.29 -4.92 38.40
CA VAL A 71 6.91 -4.48 38.17
C VAL A 71 6.28 -5.36 37.10
N GLU A 72 5.27 -6.13 37.48
CA GLU A 72 4.43 -6.88 36.54
C GLU A 72 3.48 -5.92 35.82
N HIS A 73 3.51 -5.92 34.50
CA HIS A 73 2.63 -5.10 33.69
C HIS A 73 2.37 -5.76 32.33
N TYR A 74 1.39 -5.24 31.58
CA TYR A 74 1.18 -5.66 30.21
C TYR A 74 1.99 -4.79 29.25
N LEU A 75 2.45 -5.38 28.14
CA LEU A 75 3.21 -4.68 27.12
C LEU A 75 2.45 -3.47 26.55
N GLN A 76 3.06 -2.29 26.65
CA GLN A 76 2.46 -1.06 26.13
C GLN A 76 3.01 -0.74 24.73
N LEU A 77 2.40 -1.32 23.69
CA LEU A 77 2.85 -1.14 22.29
C LEU A 77 2.92 0.34 21.86
N ASN A 78 1.95 1.16 22.27
CA ASN A 78 1.94 2.59 21.94
C ASN A 78 3.18 3.29 22.54
N LYS A 79 3.53 2.97 23.78
CA LYS A 79 4.75 3.49 24.44
C LYS A 79 6.02 2.97 23.76
N MET A 80 6.08 1.71 23.38
CA MET A 80 7.20 1.19 22.59
C MET A 80 7.36 1.92 21.25
N SER A 81 6.25 2.26 20.58
CA SER A 81 6.29 3.05 19.34
C SER A 81 6.76 4.50 19.58
N GLU A 82 6.35 5.13 20.68
CA GLU A 82 6.86 6.45 21.07
C GLU A 82 8.36 6.43 21.34
N ALA A 83 8.85 5.39 22.03
CA ALA A 83 10.27 5.19 22.31
C ALA A 83 11.07 5.04 21.01
N CYS A 84 10.54 4.24 20.09
CA CYS A 84 11.12 4.06 18.77
C CYS A 84 11.22 5.37 17.96
N SER A 85 10.12 6.09 17.81
CA SER A 85 10.08 7.35 17.06
C SER A 85 11.06 8.36 17.65
N ARG A 86 11.11 8.43 18.98
CA ARG A 86 12.08 9.27 19.69
C ARG A 86 13.53 8.91 19.35
N SER A 87 13.90 7.62 19.37
CA SER A 87 15.24 7.17 19.00
C SER A 87 15.59 7.50 17.55
N ARG A 88 14.62 7.40 16.64
CA ARG A 88 14.78 7.80 15.24
C ARG A 88 15.00 9.30 15.09
N ASP A 89 14.21 10.11 15.80
CA ASP A 89 14.31 11.58 15.76
C ASP A 89 15.66 12.05 16.33
N LEU A 90 16.12 11.44 17.42
CA LEU A 90 17.48 11.61 17.96
C LEU A 90 18.56 11.37 16.90
N GLY A 91 18.41 10.31 16.10
CA GLY A 91 19.35 9.99 15.03
C GLY A 91 19.32 10.98 13.85
N LYS A 92 18.16 11.60 13.57
CA LYS A 92 18.00 12.57 12.46
C LYS A 92 18.45 13.99 12.83
N SER A 93 18.07 14.47 14.02
CA SER A 93 18.33 15.85 14.45
C SER A 93 19.76 16.06 14.97
N GLY A 94 20.52 14.98 15.16
CA GLY A 94 21.76 15.00 15.92
C GLY A 94 21.53 15.16 17.42
N MET A 95 22.56 14.85 18.21
CA MET A 95 22.57 14.99 19.67
C MET A 95 22.89 16.42 20.13
N GLU A 96 23.16 17.35 19.21
CA GLU A 96 23.85 18.61 19.49
C GLU A 96 22.94 19.82 19.79
N ASP A 97 21.61 19.63 19.84
CA ASP A 97 20.70 20.75 20.11
C ASP A 97 20.74 21.14 21.60
N ILE A 98 21.46 22.23 21.91
CA ILE A 98 21.70 22.75 23.27
C ILE A 98 20.39 23.13 23.98
N PHE A 99 19.33 23.42 23.23
CA PHE A 99 18.00 23.76 23.78
C PHE A 99 17.07 22.56 23.95
N ARG A 100 17.56 21.34 23.72
CA ARG A 100 16.77 20.13 23.85
C ARG A 100 16.41 19.88 25.31
N ILE A 101 15.12 19.56 25.55
CA ILE A 101 14.66 19.09 26.86
C ILE A 101 15.46 17.83 27.23
N PRO A 102 16.13 17.81 28.39
CA PRO A 102 16.83 16.64 28.89
C PRO A 102 15.97 15.38 28.82
N SER A 103 16.60 14.27 28.45
CA SER A 103 15.91 13.04 28.08
C SER A 103 14.95 12.51 29.15
N TRP A 104 15.31 12.71 30.42
CA TRP A 104 14.56 12.34 31.60
C TRP A 104 13.33 13.24 31.86
N MET A 105 13.42 14.55 31.64
CA MET A 105 12.26 15.46 31.76
C MET A 105 11.22 15.15 30.69
N GLU A 106 11.66 14.85 29.47
CA GLU A 106 10.79 14.45 28.39
C GLU A 106 10.10 13.10 28.70
N ALA A 107 10.85 12.15 29.25
CA ALA A 107 10.33 10.84 29.65
C ALA A 107 9.27 10.98 30.76
N GLU A 108 9.52 11.80 31.77
CA GLU A 108 8.59 12.07 32.87
C GLU A 108 7.30 12.77 32.37
N ARG A 109 7.44 13.80 31.53
CA ARG A 109 6.29 14.48 30.87
C ARG A 109 5.45 13.50 30.06
N LYS A 110 6.10 12.58 29.33
CA LYS A 110 5.44 11.53 28.52
C LYS A 110 4.94 10.35 29.36
N GLY A 111 5.18 10.35 30.67
CA GLY A 111 4.65 9.37 31.62
C GLY A 111 5.44 8.06 31.73
N TRP A 112 6.75 8.07 31.47
CA TRP A 112 7.63 6.93 31.67
C TRP A 112 8.08 6.81 33.13
N THR A 113 7.15 6.41 34.00
CA THR A 113 7.41 6.12 35.41
C THR A 113 6.92 4.72 35.76
N LEU A 114 7.58 4.04 36.70
CA LEU A 114 7.15 2.71 37.17
C LEU A 114 5.69 2.74 37.66
N GLU A 115 5.30 3.80 38.35
CA GLU A 115 3.93 4.04 38.83
C GLU A 115 2.87 4.00 37.70
N LYS A 116 3.22 4.47 36.50
CA LYS A 116 2.30 4.48 35.35
C LYS A 116 2.29 3.14 34.58
N LEU A 117 3.33 2.31 34.73
CA LEU A 117 3.34 0.95 34.19
C LEU A 117 2.55 -0.03 35.07
N GLU A 118 2.63 0.16 36.38
CA GLU A 118 2.15 -0.77 37.41
C GLU A 118 0.60 -0.88 37.46
N GLY A 119 -0.12 0.03 36.78
CA GLY A 119 -1.58 0.03 36.74
C GLY A 119 -2.20 0.42 38.09
N LYS A 120 -3.53 0.59 38.13
CA LYS A 120 -4.24 1.04 39.33
C LYS A 120 -4.38 -0.03 40.42
N ASP A 121 -3.99 -1.28 40.15
CA ASP A 121 -4.32 -2.44 40.97
C ASP A 121 -3.21 -2.84 41.97
N SER A 122 -2.07 -2.13 42.01
CA SER A 122 -0.98 -2.46 42.93
C SER A 122 -1.12 -1.78 44.30
N PRO A 123 -0.88 -2.52 45.40
CA PRO A 123 -1.09 -2.04 46.77
C PRO A 123 -0.10 -0.94 47.20
N SER A 124 1.02 -0.77 46.49
CA SER A 124 1.93 0.37 46.66
C SER A 124 2.70 0.64 45.36
N PRO A 125 2.61 1.86 44.79
CA PRO A 125 3.33 2.18 43.56
C PRO A 125 4.84 2.24 43.83
N LYS A 126 5.62 1.42 43.13
CA LYS A 126 7.09 1.49 43.17
C LYS A 126 7.55 2.77 42.47
N LYS A 127 8.28 3.61 43.21
CA LYS A 127 8.88 4.82 42.65
C LYS A 127 10.15 4.46 41.91
N GLY A 128 10.19 4.76 40.61
CA GLY A 128 11.41 4.61 39.84
C GLY A 128 11.28 5.16 38.43
N ARG A 129 12.43 5.55 37.91
CA ARG A 129 12.58 6.11 36.57
C ARG A 129 12.80 4.98 35.57
N ILE A 130 12.23 5.13 34.38
CA ILE A 130 12.39 4.19 33.28
C ILE A 130 13.06 4.93 32.12
N ASP A 131 14.14 4.39 31.59
CA ASP A 131 14.61 4.79 30.26
C ASP A 131 13.72 4.09 29.23
N PRO A 132 12.98 4.83 28.36
CA PRO A 132 12.18 4.23 27.30
C PRO A 132 12.97 3.27 26.41
N SER A 133 14.27 3.53 26.24
CA SER A 133 15.17 2.74 25.40
C SER A 133 15.48 1.37 26.02
N ASP A 134 15.65 1.31 27.33
CA ASP A 134 15.90 0.05 28.05
C ASP A 134 14.67 -0.85 28.00
N TYR A 135 13.50 -0.26 28.26
CA TYR A 135 12.21 -0.94 28.14
C TYR A 135 12.00 -1.51 26.72
N TRP A 136 12.29 -0.69 25.71
CA TRP A 136 12.15 -1.10 24.31
C TRP A 136 13.10 -2.26 23.96
N LYS A 137 14.37 -2.19 24.37
CA LYS A 137 15.37 -3.24 24.11
C LYS A 137 14.96 -4.58 24.72
N GLU A 138 14.44 -4.57 25.94
CA GLU A 138 14.04 -5.79 26.66
C GLU A 138 12.86 -6.50 26.01
N PHE A 139 11.83 -5.74 25.59
CA PHE A 139 10.58 -6.32 25.09
C PHE A 139 10.47 -6.39 23.57
N SER A 140 11.33 -5.69 22.82
CA SER A 140 11.33 -5.75 21.34
C SER A 140 11.40 -7.18 20.76
N PRO A 141 12.13 -8.16 21.33
CA PRO A 141 12.17 -9.52 20.77
C PRO A 141 10.82 -10.24 20.88
N LEU A 142 10.03 -9.98 21.92
CA LEU A 142 8.69 -10.58 22.07
C LEU A 142 7.71 -9.99 21.05
N VAL A 143 7.79 -8.68 20.84
CA VAL A 143 6.96 -8.00 19.84
C VAL A 143 7.34 -8.39 18.40
N LEU A 144 8.63 -8.65 18.14
CA LEU A 144 9.08 -9.19 16.85
C LEU A 144 8.56 -10.61 16.60
N LYS A 145 8.57 -11.48 17.61
CA LYS A 145 8.00 -12.83 17.50
C LYS A 145 6.51 -12.81 17.17
N SER A 146 5.74 -11.94 17.84
CA SER A 146 4.31 -11.80 17.53
C SER A 146 4.07 -11.24 16.12
N LEU A 147 4.86 -10.25 15.69
CA LEU A 147 4.85 -9.73 14.32
C LEU A 147 5.08 -10.84 13.27
N ASP A 148 6.05 -11.72 13.50
CA ASP A 148 6.32 -12.86 12.61
C ASP A 148 5.11 -13.81 12.52
N PHE A 149 4.46 -14.12 13.64
CA PHE A 149 3.24 -14.95 13.64
C PHE A 149 2.09 -14.29 12.89
N TYR A 150 1.89 -12.98 13.06
CA TYR A 150 0.85 -12.26 12.33
C TYR A 150 1.11 -12.21 10.82
N LYS A 151 2.36 -12.01 10.39
CA LYS A 151 2.72 -12.04 8.97
C LYS A 151 2.50 -13.41 8.35
N ARG A 152 2.84 -14.50 9.07
CA ARG A 152 2.54 -15.87 8.63
C ARG A 152 1.05 -16.16 8.59
N SER A 153 0.27 -15.64 9.54
CA SER A 153 -1.19 -15.75 9.49
C SER A 153 -1.74 -15.13 8.20
N LEU A 154 -1.24 -13.95 7.82
CA LEU A 154 -1.68 -13.24 6.62
C LEU A 154 -1.46 -14.04 5.33
N SER A 155 -0.39 -14.84 5.23
CA SER A 155 -0.15 -15.68 4.05
C SER A 155 -1.16 -16.82 3.90
N TYR A 156 -1.80 -17.27 4.98
CA TYR A 156 -2.83 -18.31 4.92
C TYR A 156 -4.24 -17.75 4.74
N ASN A 157 -4.49 -16.51 5.19
CA ASN A 157 -5.76 -15.83 4.95
C ASN A 157 -5.57 -14.30 4.83
N PRO A 158 -5.50 -13.75 3.61
CA PRO A 158 -5.35 -12.32 3.43
C PRO A 158 -6.61 -11.53 3.83
N PHE A 159 -7.77 -12.18 3.94
CA PHE A 159 -9.03 -11.54 4.34
C PHE A 159 -9.15 -11.30 5.86
N ASP A 160 -8.32 -11.94 6.69
CA ASP A 160 -8.31 -11.68 8.15
C ASP A 160 -7.76 -10.29 8.48
N GLY A 161 -6.99 -9.69 7.57
CA GLY A 161 -6.59 -8.28 7.64
C GLY A 161 -7.73 -7.29 7.41
N TYR A 162 -8.75 -7.76 6.71
CA TYR A 162 -9.86 -7.01 6.11
C TYR A 162 -11.15 -7.12 6.93
N ASN A 163 -11.36 -8.25 7.61
CA ASN A 163 -12.51 -8.46 8.49
C ASN A 163 -12.23 -7.92 9.90
N VAL A 164 -13.04 -6.96 10.33
CA VAL A 164 -13.13 -6.58 11.74
C VAL A 164 -14.06 -7.58 12.40
N ILE A 165 -13.61 -8.28 13.42
CA ILE A 165 -14.48 -9.15 14.21
C ILE A 165 -15.40 -8.22 15.02
N PRO A 166 -16.70 -8.13 14.70
CA PRO A 166 -17.60 -7.34 15.50
C PRO A 166 -17.82 -8.08 16.82
N ASN A 167 -17.68 -7.38 17.93
CA ASN A 167 -18.02 -7.86 19.28
C ASN A 167 -16.98 -8.78 19.94
N GLN A 168 -15.84 -8.21 20.32
CA GLN A 168 -15.19 -8.65 21.56
C GLN A 168 -15.18 -7.48 22.55
N PRO A 169 -15.63 -7.68 23.80
CA PRO A 169 -15.59 -6.63 24.80
C PRO A 169 -14.15 -6.14 24.92
N GLY A 170 -13.96 -4.83 24.77
CA GLY A 170 -12.68 -4.20 25.04
C GLY A 170 -12.31 -4.55 26.47
N PHE A 171 -11.25 -5.34 26.67
CA PHE A 171 -10.62 -5.38 27.97
C PHE A 171 -10.18 -3.96 28.29
N GLY A 172 -10.41 -3.50 29.53
CA GLY A 172 -10.17 -2.11 29.94
C GLY A 172 -8.76 -1.60 29.63
N THR A 173 -8.49 -0.33 29.96
CA THR A 173 -7.27 0.44 29.64
C THR A 173 -5.91 -0.18 29.99
N ILE A 174 -5.88 -1.37 30.59
CA ILE A 174 -4.73 -2.06 31.15
C ILE A 174 -4.18 -3.13 30.18
N ARG A 175 -5.02 -3.76 29.33
CA ARG A 175 -4.55 -4.74 28.33
C ARG A 175 -4.09 -4.02 27.06
N PRO A 176 -3.12 -4.58 26.32
CA PRO A 176 -2.73 -4.00 25.05
C PRO A 176 -3.94 -3.98 24.11
N GLN A 177 -4.15 -2.85 23.45
CA GLN A 177 -5.24 -2.65 22.49
C GLN A 177 -4.99 -3.46 21.20
N ILE A 178 -4.85 -4.77 21.30
CA ILE A 178 -4.65 -5.71 20.20
C ILE A 178 -5.92 -6.53 20.01
N PHE A 179 -6.62 -6.82 21.12
CA PHE A 179 -7.89 -7.55 21.10
C PHE A 179 -8.97 -6.73 20.39
N GLY A 180 -9.71 -7.37 19.48
CA GLY A 180 -10.72 -6.71 18.65
C GLY A 180 -10.18 -5.92 17.45
N LYS A 181 -8.85 -5.83 17.25
CA LYS A 181 -8.26 -5.20 16.06
C LYS A 181 -8.05 -6.22 14.93
N SER A 182 -8.17 -5.76 13.67
CA SER A 182 -7.93 -6.62 12.51
C SER A 182 -6.45 -7.02 12.41
N LEU A 183 -6.16 -8.12 11.72
CA LEU A 183 -4.78 -8.64 11.65
C LEU A 183 -3.77 -7.60 11.14
N LEU A 184 -4.16 -6.82 10.12
CA LEU A 184 -3.30 -5.76 9.57
C LEU A 184 -3.07 -4.60 10.54
N GLU A 185 -4.04 -4.30 11.40
CA GLU A 185 -3.88 -3.30 12.44
C GLU A 185 -3.01 -3.83 13.59
N LYS A 186 -3.11 -5.14 13.93
CA LYS A 186 -2.15 -5.79 14.83
C LYS A 186 -0.73 -5.69 14.29
N ILE A 187 -0.53 -6.03 13.01
CA ILE A 187 0.75 -5.91 12.30
C ILE A 187 1.25 -4.46 12.34
N ARG A 188 0.39 -3.47 12.08
CA ARG A 188 0.74 -2.04 12.19
C ARG A 188 1.29 -1.75 13.57
N LEU A 189 0.54 -2.02 14.64
CA LEU A 189 0.95 -1.69 16.00
C LEU A 189 2.26 -2.38 16.41
N THR A 190 2.43 -3.67 16.09
CA THR A 190 3.66 -4.40 16.41
C THR A 190 4.85 -3.96 15.56
N ALA A 191 4.64 -3.61 14.29
CA ALA A 191 5.68 -3.11 13.39
C ALA A 191 6.18 -1.72 13.83
N PHE A 192 5.27 -0.81 14.19
CA PHE A 192 5.63 0.49 14.73
C PHE A 192 6.31 0.38 16.10
N ALA A 193 5.84 -0.53 16.96
CA ALA A 193 6.46 -0.80 18.26
C ALA A 193 7.88 -1.38 18.14
N THR A 194 8.22 -2.03 17.02
CA THR A 194 9.54 -2.64 16.77
C THR A 194 10.44 -1.81 15.85
N CYS A 195 10.07 -0.56 15.55
CA CYS A 195 10.78 0.30 14.60
C CYS A 195 10.87 -0.21 13.17
N ARG A 196 9.87 -0.97 12.70
CA ARG A 196 9.83 -1.52 11.34
C ARG A 196 8.54 -1.16 10.59
N PRO A 197 8.20 0.13 10.43
CA PRO A 197 6.98 0.55 9.74
C PRO A 197 6.89 0.01 8.31
N GLU A 198 8.03 -0.29 7.68
CA GLU A 198 8.12 -0.87 6.35
C GLU A 198 7.43 -2.25 6.28
N GLU A 199 7.48 -3.05 7.35
CA GLU A 199 6.83 -4.35 7.39
C GLU A 199 5.30 -4.24 7.41
N ALA A 200 4.75 -3.20 8.05
CA ALA A 200 3.32 -2.93 8.02
C ALA A 200 2.87 -2.55 6.62
N ILE A 201 3.63 -1.67 5.97
CA ILE A 201 3.41 -1.20 4.60
C ILE A 201 3.40 -2.40 3.64
N VAL A 202 4.47 -3.23 3.65
CA VAL A 202 4.59 -4.42 2.79
C VAL A 202 3.46 -5.42 3.02
N SER A 203 3.08 -5.66 4.27
CA SER A 203 2.00 -6.61 4.60
C SER A 203 0.65 -6.17 4.05
N HIS A 204 0.33 -4.87 4.13
CA HIS A 204 -0.91 -4.33 3.55
C HIS A 204 -0.94 -4.48 2.03
N PHE A 205 0.17 -4.19 1.36
CA PHE A 205 0.26 -4.32 -0.10
C PHE A 205 0.21 -5.77 -0.57
N GLN A 206 0.89 -6.69 0.12
CA GLN A 206 0.81 -8.11 -0.18
C GLN A 206 -0.62 -8.67 0.02
N SER A 207 -1.34 -8.19 1.05
CA SER A 207 -2.75 -8.54 1.25
C SER A 207 -3.61 -8.09 0.07
N LEU A 208 -3.40 -6.87 -0.45
CA LEU A 208 -4.11 -6.38 -1.64
C LEU A 208 -3.85 -7.28 -2.86
N LEU A 209 -2.58 -7.59 -3.16
CA LEU A 209 -2.22 -8.41 -4.31
C LEU A 209 -2.75 -9.84 -4.21
N SER A 210 -2.65 -10.46 -3.04
CA SER A 210 -3.16 -11.83 -2.83
C SER A 210 -4.68 -11.91 -2.95
N ILE A 211 -5.43 -10.90 -2.50
CA ILE A 211 -6.88 -10.81 -2.74
C ILE A 211 -7.16 -10.72 -4.25
N GLU A 212 -6.43 -9.88 -4.98
CA GLU A 212 -6.59 -9.73 -6.43
C GLU A 212 -6.29 -11.03 -7.19
N ASP A 213 -5.25 -11.76 -6.79
CA ASP A 213 -4.90 -13.06 -7.36
C ASP A 213 -6.01 -14.09 -7.13
N LEU A 214 -6.55 -14.17 -5.90
CA LEU A 214 -7.66 -15.06 -5.57
C LEU A 214 -8.92 -14.72 -6.38
N VAL A 215 -9.25 -13.44 -6.51
CA VAL A 215 -10.38 -12.97 -7.35
C VAL A 215 -10.18 -13.43 -8.79
N PHE A 216 -8.98 -13.27 -9.33
CA PHE A 216 -8.68 -13.71 -10.70
C PHE A 216 -8.89 -15.20 -10.90
N GLU A 217 -8.44 -16.03 -9.96
CA GLU A 217 -8.66 -17.47 -10.01
C GLU A 217 -10.14 -17.83 -10.02
N LYS A 218 -10.96 -17.17 -9.19
CA LYS A 218 -12.42 -17.37 -9.18
C LYS A 218 -13.07 -16.98 -10.51
N ILE A 219 -12.67 -15.85 -11.10
CA ILE A 219 -13.18 -15.42 -12.43
C ILE A 219 -12.80 -16.44 -13.50
N LYS A 220 -11.56 -16.94 -13.49
CA LYS A 220 -11.07 -17.93 -14.46
C LYS A 220 -11.83 -19.25 -14.38
N VAL A 221 -12.17 -19.70 -13.18
CA VAL A 221 -12.96 -20.93 -12.97
C VAL A 221 -14.39 -20.77 -13.50
N ARG A 222 -15.03 -19.60 -13.31
CA ARG A 222 -16.39 -19.33 -13.80
C ARG A 222 -16.51 -19.37 -15.34
N LYS A 223 -15.43 -19.07 -16.08
CA LYS A 223 -15.45 -19.01 -17.56
C LYS A 223 -15.37 -20.37 -18.26
N LYS A 224 -15.06 -21.46 -17.56
CA LYS A 224 -15.08 -22.79 -18.18
C LYS A 224 -16.50 -23.33 -18.13
N ASP A 225 -17.33 -22.93 -19.08
CA ASP A 225 -18.59 -23.63 -19.29
C ASP A 225 -18.27 -25.12 -19.57
N PRO A 226 -18.84 -26.05 -18.81
CA PRO A 226 -18.59 -27.46 -19.03
C PRO A 226 -19.22 -27.84 -20.37
N VAL A 227 -18.40 -27.96 -21.41
CA VAL A 227 -18.82 -28.59 -22.68
C VAL A 227 -19.42 -29.94 -22.31
N SER A 228 -20.70 -30.14 -22.64
CA SER A 228 -21.43 -31.37 -22.33
C SER A 228 -20.64 -32.57 -22.84
N TRP A 229 -20.52 -33.63 -22.03
CA TRP A 229 -19.71 -34.79 -22.39
C TRP A 229 -20.17 -35.43 -23.72
N TRP A 230 -21.46 -35.33 -24.06
CA TRP A 230 -22.01 -35.72 -25.35
C TRP A 230 -21.55 -34.82 -26.53
N GLN A 231 -21.35 -33.53 -26.30
CA GLN A 231 -20.80 -32.61 -27.31
C GLN A 231 -19.31 -32.88 -27.58
N ARG A 232 -18.55 -33.31 -26.55
CA ARG A 232 -17.16 -33.78 -26.75
C ARG A 232 -17.09 -35.05 -27.58
N ILE A 233 -18.05 -35.95 -27.41
CA ILE A 233 -18.17 -37.17 -28.21
C ILE A 233 -18.57 -36.83 -29.65
N LEU A 234 -19.54 -35.93 -29.85
CA LEU A 234 -19.97 -35.49 -31.18
C LEU A 234 -18.85 -34.76 -31.95
N ASN A 235 -18.03 -33.96 -31.27
CA ASN A 235 -16.86 -33.31 -31.87
C ASN A 235 -15.72 -34.29 -32.18
N PHE A 236 -15.62 -35.41 -31.45
CA PHE A 236 -14.68 -36.49 -31.77
C PHE A 236 -15.08 -37.28 -33.03
N PHE A 237 -16.38 -37.38 -33.33
CA PHE A 237 -16.89 -38.10 -34.51
C PHE A 237 -17.15 -37.22 -35.74
N ARG A 238 -17.14 -35.88 -35.63
CA ARG A 238 -17.16 -34.98 -36.78
C ARG A 238 -15.74 -34.66 -37.27
N PHE A 239 -15.25 -35.46 -38.24
CA PHE A 239 -14.13 -35.10 -39.13
C PHE A 239 -14.52 -34.01 -40.15
N SER A 240 -15.18 -32.93 -39.69
CA SER A 240 -15.42 -31.75 -40.52
C SER A 240 -14.73 -30.56 -39.86
N CYS A 241 -13.77 -29.98 -40.56
CA CYS A 241 -13.21 -28.66 -40.30
C CYS A 241 -14.29 -27.58 -40.44
N SER A 242 -15.30 -27.60 -39.59
CA SER A 242 -15.91 -26.40 -39.07
C SER A 242 -15.42 -26.32 -37.64
N ALA A 243 -14.19 -25.83 -37.49
CA ALA A 243 -13.92 -25.06 -36.31
C ALA A 243 -14.97 -23.94 -36.34
N ASP A 244 -16.07 -24.14 -35.62
CA ASP A 244 -16.79 -23.02 -35.04
C ASP A 244 -15.80 -22.39 -34.04
N GLU A 245 -14.76 -21.74 -34.57
CA GLU A 245 -14.12 -20.56 -33.98
C GLU A 245 -15.12 -19.40 -34.04
N SER A 246 -16.36 -19.62 -33.61
CA SER A 246 -17.30 -18.54 -33.29
C SER A 246 -17.26 -18.19 -31.81
N THR A 247 -16.31 -18.73 -31.04
CA THR A 247 -15.69 -17.90 -30.02
C THR A 247 -14.61 -17.09 -30.71
N VAL A 248 -15.01 -16.02 -31.41
CA VAL A 248 -14.17 -14.83 -31.41
C VAL A 248 -13.96 -14.55 -29.93
N THR A 249 -12.84 -15.01 -29.38
CA THR A 249 -12.38 -14.61 -28.06
C THR A 249 -12.09 -13.13 -28.23
N GLU A 250 -13.13 -12.33 -28.08
CA GLU A 250 -13.02 -10.90 -27.99
C GLU A 250 -11.83 -10.61 -27.09
N PRO A 251 -10.87 -9.77 -27.50
CA PRO A 251 -9.67 -9.58 -26.73
C PRO A 251 -10.08 -9.16 -25.32
N GLU A 252 -9.80 -10.02 -24.34
CA GLU A 252 -10.31 -9.81 -22.99
C GLU A 252 -9.62 -8.58 -22.42
N LEU A 253 -10.35 -7.77 -21.64
CA LEU A 253 -9.78 -6.64 -20.92
C LEU A 253 -8.51 -7.08 -20.14
N PRO A 254 -7.55 -6.15 -19.91
CA PRO A 254 -6.37 -6.43 -19.11
C PRO A 254 -6.73 -7.12 -17.79
N ARG A 255 -5.84 -8.00 -17.32
CA ARG A 255 -6.06 -8.83 -16.13
C ARG A 255 -6.53 -8.01 -14.93
N GLU A 256 -5.86 -6.90 -14.69
CA GLU A 256 -6.09 -5.98 -13.56
C GLU A 256 -7.48 -5.37 -13.62
N ILE A 257 -7.91 -4.90 -14.80
CA ILE A 257 -9.23 -4.29 -14.98
C ILE A 257 -10.33 -5.31 -14.72
N ARG A 258 -10.19 -6.55 -15.20
CA ARG A 258 -11.17 -7.61 -14.94
C ARG A 258 -11.32 -7.91 -13.44
N ILE A 259 -10.19 -7.95 -12.74
CA ILE A 259 -10.19 -8.15 -11.29
C ILE A 259 -10.92 -6.98 -10.62
N TRP A 260 -10.57 -5.73 -10.96
CA TRP A 260 -11.17 -4.56 -10.32
C TRP A 260 -12.66 -4.39 -10.65
N GLN A 261 -13.09 -4.75 -11.86
CA GLN A 261 -14.52 -4.84 -12.22
C GLN A 261 -15.25 -5.85 -11.33
N ALA A 262 -14.71 -7.07 -11.19
CA ALA A 262 -15.32 -8.09 -10.33
C ALA A 262 -15.35 -7.67 -8.84
N ILE A 263 -14.32 -6.98 -8.35
CA ILE A 263 -14.29 -6.43 -6.98
C ILE A 263 -15.37 -5.36 -6.82
N GLN A 264 -15.56 -4.50 -7.82
CA GLN A 264 -16.56 -3.44 -7.81
C GLN A 264 -17.99 -4.00 -7.84
N GLU A 265 -18.22 -5.06 -8.60
CA GLU A 265 -19.48 -5.81 -8.65
C GLU A 265 -19.72 -6.69 -7.41
N ALA A 266 -18.70 -6.87 -6.54
CA ALA A 266 -18.84 -7.69 -5.34
C ALA A 266 -19.83 -7.11 -4.31
N ASP A 267 -20.16 -5.82 -4.37
CA ASP A 267 -21.19 -5.23 -3.51
C ASP A 267 -22.61 -5.73 -3.86
N SER A 268 -22.90 -6.01 -5.14
CA SER A 268 -24.17 -6.60 -5.57
C SER A 268 -24.15 -8.13 -5.51
N SER A 269 -22.99 -8.75 -5.68
CA SER A 269 -22.80 -10.20 -5.62
C SER A 269 -21.53 -10.58 -4.84
N PRO A 270 -21.62 -10.81 -3.51
CA PRO A 270 -20.44 -11.04 -2.68
C PRO A 270 -19.71 -12.30 -3.13
N ILE A 271 -18.39 -12.17 -3.30
CA ILE A 271 -17.53 -13.29 -3.70
C ILE A 271 -17.13 -14.05 -2.45
N VAL A 272 -17.66 -15.26 -2.30
CA VAL A 272 -17.28 -16.19 -1.22
C VAL A 272 -16.15 -17.09 -1.70
N PHE A 273 -15.01 -17.02 -1.02
CA PHE A 273 -13.84 -17.82 -1.38
C PHE A 273 -13.88 -19.23 -0.78
N SER A 274 -14.34 -19.36 0.47
CA SER A 274 -14.51 -20.65 1.16
C SER A 274 -15.91 -20.78 1.76
N GLU A 275 -16.64 -21.82 1.35
CA GLU A 275 -17.96 -22.15 1.89
C GLU A 275 -17.92 -22.56 3.36
N LYS A 276 -16.77 -23.08 3.83
CA LYS A 276 -16.60 -23.51 5.23
C LYS A 276 -16.51 -22.34 6.21
N ASN A 277 -16.09 -21.16 5.74
CA ASN A 277 -15.93 -19.95 6.56
C ASN A 277 -16.32 -18.70 5.75
N PRO A 278 -17.62 -18.51 5.42
CA PRO A 278 -18.05 -17.43 4.53
C PRO A 278 -17.82 -16.05 5.15
N GLU A 279 -18.04 -15.89 6.45
CA GLU A 279 -17.87 -14.61 7.14
C GLU A 279 -16.44 -14.05 7.06
N ARG A 280 -15.44 -14.93 6.99
CA ARG A 280 -14.02 -14.56 6.97
C ARG A 280 -13.40 -14.53 5.59
N THR A 281 -14.12 -15.02 4.60
CA THR A 281 -13.61 -15.19 3.23
C THR A 281 -14.56 -14.56 2.21
N THR A 282 -15.38 -13.60 2.66
CA THR A 282 -16.23 -12.79 1.80
C THR A 282 -15.54 -11.50 1.43
N LEU A 283 -15.57 -11.18 0.13
CA LEU A 283 -15.12 -9.91 -0.40
C LEU A 283 -16.32 -9.01 -0.72
N LYS A 284 -16.21 -7.76 -0.31
CA LYS A 284 -17.10 -6.62 -0.50
C LYS A 284 -16.25 -5.45 -1.01
N ALA A 285 -16.76 -4.66 -1.96
CA ALA A 285 -15.98 -3.61 -2.59
C ALA A 285 -15.60 -2.52 -1.58
N ASN A 286 -16.52 -2.13 -0.70
CA ASN A 286 -16.30 -1.06 0.28
C ASN A 286 -15.16 -1.34 1.27
N GLN A 287 -15.03 -2.58 1.72
CA GLN A 287 -13.94 -2.95 2.63
C GLN A 287 -12.60 -3.05 1.87
N TYR A 288 -12.61 -3.45 0.59
CA TYR A 288 -11.41 -3.43 -0.26
C TYR A 288 -10.91 -2.00 -0.47
N LYS A 289 -11.83 -1.06 -0.75
CA LYS A 289 -11.53 0.38 -0.81
C LYS A 289 -10.92 0.91 0.48
N LYS A 290 -11.44 0.51 1.65
CA LYS A 290 -10.86 0.88 2.96
C LYS A 290 -9.43 0.34 3.14
N LEU A 291 -9.16 -0.90 2.73
CA LEU A 291 -7.82 -1.47 2.77
C LEU A 291 -6.84 -0.68 1.89
N LEU A 292 -7.26 -0.33 0.68
CA LEU A 292 -6.48 0.50 -0.24
C LEU A 292 -6.15 1.87 0.35
N LEU A 293 -7.15 2.55 0.94
CA LEU A 293 -6.97 3.86 1.57
C LEU A 293 -5.99 3.78 2.75
N ARG A 294 -6.13 2.79 3.64
CA ARG A 294 -5.19 2.56 4.76
C ARG A 294 -3.76 2.34 4.27
N THR A 295 -3.59 1.59 3.18
CA THR A 295 -2.27 1.36 2.58
C THR A 295 -1.65 2.67 2.09
N LEU A 296 -2.46 3.55 1.48
CA LEU A 296 -2.03 4.88 1.04
C LEU A 296 -1.74 5.83 2.21
N GLU A 297 -2.50 5.77 3.30
CA GLU A 297 -2.24 6.54 4.53
C GLU A 297 -0.89 6.15 5.14
N LEU A 298 -0.59 4.85 5.21
CA LEU A 298 0.71 4.37 5.68
C LEU A 298 1.88 4.86 4.81
N LEU A 299 1.65 5.01 3.49
CA LEU A 299 2.64 5.58 2.58
C LEU A 299 2.84 7.09 2.73
N ARG A 300 1.77 7.81 3.08
CA ARG A 300 1.80 9.27 3.27
C ARG A 300 2.46 9.69 4.58
N GLY A 301 2.52 8.77 5.54
CA GLY A 301 3.33 8.93 6.75
C GLY A 301 2.78 9.99 7.70
N GLU A 302 1.68 9.69 8.40
CA GLU A 302 1.29 10.46 9.59
C GLU A 302 2.33 10.36 10.74
N ALA A 303 3.28 9.43 10.65
CA ALA A 303 4.29 9.17 11.69
C ALA A 303 5.69 9.75 11.37
N GLY A 304 5.80 10.88 10.67
CA GLY A 304 7.09 11.60 10.50
C GLY A 304 8.18 10.83 9.73
N THR A 305 7.80 9.76 9.05
CA THR A 305 8.71 8.89 8.30
C THR A 305 8.64 9.22 6.81
N ALA A 306 9.22 10.37 6.43
CA ALA A 306 9.58 10.60 5.03
C ALA A 306 10.62 9.53 4.63
N GLY A 307 10.18 8.55 3.84
CA GLY A 307 10.99 7.41 3.41
C GLY A 307 10.08 6.22 3.08
N SER A 308 9.35 6.30 1.98
CA SER A 308 8.52 5.19 1.49
C SER A 308 9.39 3.98 1.16
N SER A 309 9.15 2.85 1.82
CA SER A 309 9.83 1.57 1.58
C SER A 309 9.39 0.86 0.30
N PHE A 310 8.39 1.40 -0.42
CA PHE A 310 7.98 0.86 -1.71
C PHE A 310 8.78 1.41 -2.87
N SER A 311 8.92 0.56 -3.88
CA SER A 311 9.41 0.96 -5.19
C SER A 311 8.43 1.96 -5.84
N PRO A 312 8.93 2.81 -6.77
CA PRO A 312 8.09 3.68 -7.58
C PRO A 312 6.94 2.94 -8.25
N GLN A 313 7.20 1.72 -8.72
CA GLN A 313 6.23 0.91 -9.45
C GLN A 313 5.06 0.48 -8.55
N GLU A 314 5.35 -0.01 -7.35
CA GLU A 314 4.32 -0.42 -6.37
C GLU A 314 3.46 0.78 -5.95
N SER A 315 4.11 1.93 -5.74
CA SER A 315 3.43 3.16 -5.35
C SER A 315 2.55 3.73 -6.48
N VAL A 316 3.01 3.68 -7.72
CA VAL A 316 2.18 3.97 -8.91
C VAL A 316 0.98 3.01 -8.94
N SER A 317 1.23 1.72 -8.77
CA SER A 317 0.22 0.67 -8.81
C SER A 317 -0.91 0.91 -7.81
N LEU A 318 -0.59 1.39 -6.60
CA LEU A 318 -1.58 1.76 -5.58
C LEU A 318 -2.41 2.99 -5.97
N HIS A 319 -1.78 4.03 -6.51
CA HIS A 319 -2.51 5.22 -6.98
C HIS A 319 -3.41 4.88 -8.17
N MET A 320 -3.00 3.97 -9.06
CA MET A 320 -3.84 3.50 -10.16
C MET A 320 -5.10 2.77 -9.69
N ARG A 321 -4.98 1.91 -8.66
CA ARG A 321 -6.15 1.28 -8.01
C ARG A 321 -7.10 2.33 -7.45
N MET A 322 -6.53 3.32 -6.75
CA MET A 322 -7.33 4.36 -6.10
C MET A 322 -8.03 5.26 -7.12
N LEU A 323 -7.41 5.53 -8.26
CA LEU A 323 -8.07 6.13 -9.41
C LEU A 323 -9.22 5.25 -9.88
N TYR A 324 -8.98 3.96 -10.17
CA TYR A 324 -10.01 3.05 -10.65
C TYR A 324 -11.26 3.04 -9.75
N PHE A 325 -11.07 2.81 -8.45
CA PHE A 325 -12.14 2.67 -7.46
C PHE A 325 -12.83 3.97 -7.01
N SER A 326 -12.36 5.13 -7.49
CA SER A 326 -13.04 6.41 -7.23
C SER A 326 -14.36 6.57 -8.00
N CYS A 327 -14.57 5.79 -9.05
CA CYS A 327 -15.81 5.80 -9.83
C CYS A 327 -16.72 4.63 -9.42
N SER A 328 -18.03 4.84 -9.40
CA SER A 328 -19.02 3.74 -9.26
C SER A 328 -19.27 2.97 -10.56
N GLN A 329 -19.18 3.64 -11.71
CA GLN A 329 -19.26 3.05 -13.05
C GLN A 329 -18.40 3.84 -14.04
N ARG A 330 -17.88 3.14 -15.05
CA ARG A 330 -17.10 3.72 -16.15
C ARG A 330 -17.58 3.22 -17.49
N ASP A 331 -17.58 4.11 -18.48
CA ASP A 331 -17.71 3.73 -19.87
C ASP A 331 -16.34 3.35 -20.41
N ILE A 332 -16.08 2.04 -20.46
CA ILE A 332 -14.85 1.52 -21.05
C ILE A 332 -15.13 1.30 -22.54
N PRO A 333 -14.43 2.04 -23.44
CA PRO A 333 -14.64 1.86 -24.88
C PRO A 333 -14.19 0.46 -25.32
N PRO A 334 -14.77 -0.08 -26.40
CA PRO A 334 -14.40 -1.41 -26.89
C PRO A 334 -12.92 -1.51 -27.28
N GLU A 335 -12.29 -0.40 -27.68
CA GLU A 335 -10.87 -0.30 -28.03
C GLU A 335 -9.94 -0.40 -26.80
N ALA A 336 -10.45 -0.19 -25.59
CA ALA A 336 -9.67 -0.26 -24.36
C ALA A 336 -9.04 -1.63 -24.11
N LYS A 337 -9.49 -2.67 -24.82
CA LYS A 337 -8.90 -4.01 -24.83
C LYS A 337 -7.40 -3.99 -25.18
N TYR A 338 -6.95 -3.02 -25.97
CA TYR A 338 -5.55 -2.85 -26.36
C TYR A 338 -4.78 -1.85 -25.50
N TRP A 339 -5.46 -1.22 -24.53
CA TRP A 339 -4.85 -0.21 -23.67
C TRP A 339 -4.24 -0.85 -22.43
N GLY A 340 -3.21 -0.20 -21.87
CA GLY A 340 -2.69 -0.59 -20.56
C GLY A 340 -3.70 -0.32 -19.45
N ALA A 341 -3.67 -1.10 -18.37
CA ALA A 341 -4.54 -0.90 -17.21
C ALA A 341 -4.47 0.53 -16.64
N SER A 342 -3.31 1.18 -16.75
CA SER A 342 -3.14 2.57 -16.32
C SER A 342 -3.98 3.56 -17.13
N ALA A 343 -4.02 3.42 -18.46
CA ALA A 343 -4.83 4.28 -19.32
C ALA A 343 -6.33 4.11 -19.04
N ILE A 344 -6.76 2.87 -18.79
CA ILE A 344 -8.16 2.54 -18.47
C ILE A 344 -8.55 3.10 -17.09
N ALA A 345 -7.66 2.99 -16.10
CA ALA A 345 -7.87 3.57 -14.77
C ALA A 345 -7.83 5.11 -14.78
N ALA A 346 -7.23 5.74 -15.80
CA ALA A 346 -7.23 7.18 -15.99
C ALA A 346 -8.45 7.70 -16.78
N LEU A 347 -9.35 6.82 -17.26
CA LEU A 347 -10.62 7.25 -17.84
C LEU A 347 -11.51 7.91 -16.77
N PRO A 348 -12.18 9.03 -17.09
CA PRO A 348 -13.10 9.68 -16.16
C PRO A 348 -14.32 8.79 -15.88
N CYS A 349 -14.96 9.03 -14.74
CA CYS A 349 -16.22 8.37 -14.40
C CYS A 349 -17.34 8.77 -15.37
N ARG A 350 -18.45 8.02 -15.36
CA ARG A 350 -19.68 8.45 -16.05
C ARG A 350 -20.14 9.81 -15.53
N ASN A 351 -20.66 10.66 -16.42
CA ASN A 351 -21.16 11.99 -16.08
C ASN A 351 -22.33 11.97 -15.06
N SER A 352 -23.01 10.83 -14.90
CA SER A 352 -24.07 10.63 -13.92
C SER A 352 -23.56 10.53 -12.47
N ASP A 353 -22.25 10.27 -12.26
CA ASP A 353 -21.64 10.10 -10.94
C ASP A 353 -20.86 11.36 -10.54
N GLU A 354 -21.57 12.41 -10.12
CA GLU A 354 -20.94 13.71 -9.80
C GLU A 354 -19.97 13.63 -8.62
N GLU A 355 -20.32 12.86 -7.57
CA GLU A 355 -19.47 12.66 -6.40
C GLU A 355 -18.23 11.85 -6.75
N GLY A 356 -18.39 10.77 -7.53
CA GLY A 356 -17.28 9.98 -8.06
C GLY A 356 -16.34 10.81 -8.91
N LEU A 357 -16.85 11.72 -9.75
CA LEU A 357 -16.02 12.63 -10.54
C LEU A 357 -15.20 13.59 -9.68
N LYS A 358 -15.80 14.19 -8.64
CA LYS A 358 -15.06 15.05 -7.69
C LYS A 358 -13.92 14.29 -7.03
N GLN A 359 -14.22 13.08 -6.55
CA GLN A 359 -13.22 12.23 -5.89
C GLN A 359 -12.14 11.75 -6.87
N PHE A 360 -12.52 11.40 -8.09
CA PHE A 360 -11.62 10.97 -9.17
C PHE A 360 -10.59 12.05 -9.49
N TYR A 361 -11.00 13.30 -9.72
CA TYR A 361 -10.05 14.36 -10.05
C TYR A 361 -9.20 14.80 -8.86
N SER A 362 -9.74 14.79 -7.63
CA SER A 362 -8.94 14.99 -6.42
C SER A 362 -7.84 13.92 -6.28
N ASN A 363 -8.20 12.68 -6.58
CA ASN A 363 -7.30 11.55 -6.58
C ASN A 363 -6.29 11.58 -7.75
N MET A 364 -6.69 12.07 -8.93
CA MET A 364 -5.83 12.28 -10.08
C MET A 364 -4.79 13.36 -9.82
N PHE A 365 -5.18 14.45 -9.14
CA PHE A 365 -4.24 15.46 -8.68
C PHE A 365 -3.18 14.86 -7.76
N ARG A 366 -3.59 14.08 -6.75
CA ARG A 366 -2.68 13.38 -5.83
C ARG A 366 -1.76 12.41 -6.55
N ALA A 367 -2.27 11.66 -7.52
CA ALA A 367 -1.46 10.78 -8.36
C ALA A 367 -0.44 11.58 -9.19
N ALA A 368 -0.84 12.72 -9.76
CA ALA A 368 0.02 13.61 -10.53
C ALA A 368 1.16 14.19 -9.68
N GLU A 369 0.90 14.62 -8.44
CA GLU A 369 1.95 15.04 -7.50
C GLU A 369 2.97 13.93 -7.24
N PHE A 370 2.49 12.69 -7.08
CA PHE A 370 3.36 11.54 -6.92
C PHE A 370 4.21 11.27 -8.18
N TYR A 371 3.61 11.30 -9.37
CA TYR A 371 4.33 11.17 -10.64
C TYR A 371 5.36 12.30 -10.85
N TYR A 372 5.03 13.51 -10.42
CA TYR A 372 5.96 14.65 -10.46
C TYR A 372 7.21 14.41 -9.61
N ARG A 373 7.03 13.89 -8.37
CA ARG A 373 8.15 13.49 -7.48
C ARG A 373 8.96 12.34 -8.06
N LEU A 374 8.33 11.35 -8.69
CA LEU A 374 9.03 10.28 -9.40
C LEU A 374 9.82 10.78 -10.62
N GLY A 375 9.47 11.96 -11.11
CA GLY A 375 10.18 12.67 -12.16
C GLY A 375 11.66 12.91 -11.91
N ASP A 376 12.07 12.94 -10.63
CA ASP A 376 13.49 13.07 -10.24
C ASP A 376 14.31 11.84 -10.67
N ARG A 377 13.65 10.67 -10.82
CA ARG A 377 14.28 9.43 -11.27
C ARG A 377 14.24 9.29 -12.79
N GLU A 378 13.10 9.62 -13.40
CA GLU A 378 12.88 9.47 -14.84
C GLU A 378 11.96 10.59 -15.37
N THR A 379 12.40 11.30 -16.42
CA THR A 379 11.69 12.46 -16.98
C THR A 379 10.33 12.11 -17.59
N SER A 380 10.14 10.85 -18.01
CA SER A 380 8.87 10.35 -18.57
C SER A 380 7.70 10.48 -17.59
N TYR A 381 7.94 10.35 -16.29
CA TYR A 381 6.91 10.50 -15.26
C TYR A 381 6.43 11.95 -15.14
N ARG A 382 7.30 12.95 -15.35
CA ARG A 382 6.88 14.36 -15.35
C ARG A 382 5.98 14.70 -16.52
N LYS A 383 6.18 14.05 -17.68
CA LYS A 383 5.27 14.21 -18.82
C LYS A 383 3.87 13.70 -18.48
N LYS A 384 3.77 12.51 -17.89
CA LYS A 384 2.48 11.96 -17.42
C LYS A 384 1.84 12.81 -16.32
N ALA A 385 2.65 13.33 -15.38
CA ALA A 385 2.17 14.25 -14.35
C ALA A 385 1.54 15.51 -14.98
N SER A 386 2.22 16.10 -15.98
CA SER A 386 1.73 17.26 -16.73
C SER A 386 0.38 16.99 -17.40
N GLU A 387 0.22 15.82 -18.04
CA GLU A 387 -1.04 15.39 -18.67
C GLU A 387 -2.18 15.26 -17.64
N TYR A 388 -1.90 14.69 -16.47
CA TYR A 388 -2.89 14.57 -15.39
C TYR A 388 -3.25 15.92 -14.76
N PHE A 389 -2.28 16.80 -14.53
CA PHE A 389 -2.55 18.16 -14.05
C PHE A 389 -3.41 18.94 -15.05
N GLU A 390 -3.15 18.79 -16.35
CA GLU A 390 -4.00 19.38 -17.39
C GLU A 390 -5.43 18.84 -17.36
N ALA A 391 -5.62 17.53 -17.20
CA ALA A 391 -6.94 16.92 -17.09
C ALA A 391 -7.71 17.42 -15.85
N VAL A 392 -7.02 17.59 -14.72
CA VAL A 392 -7.59 18.13 -13.47
C VAL A 392 -7.99 19.61 -13.64
N TYR A 393 -7.16 20.42 -14.30
CA TYR A 393 -7.45 21.83 -14.57
C TYR A 393 -8.67 22.02 -15.48
N ARG A 394 -8.76 21.24 -16.57
CA ARG A 394 -9.86 21.32 -17.55
C ARG A 394 -11.18 20.80 -16.99
N SER A 395 -11.16 20.01 -15.92
CA SER A 395 -12.37 19.45 -15.34
C SER A 395 -13.28 20.54 -14.79
N GLY A 396 -14.58 20.49 -15.09
CA GLY A 396 -15.58 21.34 -14.45
C GLY A 396 -15.89 20.95 -12.99
N LYS A 397 -15.46 19.77 -12.55
CA LYS A 397 -15.87 19.15 -11.27
C LYS A 397 -14.83 19.27 -10.16
N THR A 398 -13.70 19.92 -10.42
CA THR A 398 -12.65 20.17 -9.42
C THR A 398 -12.87 21.48 -8.67
N ASN A 399 -12.42 21.55 -7.43
CA ASN A 399 -12.41 22.79 -6.65
C ASN A 399 -11.49 23.81 -7.32
N LEU A 400 -11.85 25.09 -7.25
CA LEU A 400 -11.06 26.18 -7.87
C LEU A 400 -9.62 26.21 -7.36
N GLU A 401 -9.41 25.96 -6.06
CA GLU A 401 -8.09 25.80 -5.45
C GLU A 401 -7.26 24.70 -6.14
N THR A 402 -7.80 23.47 -6.22
CA THR A 402 -7.11 22.35 -6.86
C THR A 402 -6.87 22.59 -8.35
N LYS A 403 -7.77 23.31 -9.04
CA LYS A 403 -7.54 23.74 -10.43
C LYS A 403 -6.34 24.67 -10.51
N PHE A 404 -6.32 25.72 -9.71
CA PHE A 404 -5.23 26.68 -9.69
C PHE A 404 -3.89 26.00 -9.37
N GLN A 405 -3.86 25.19 -8.31
CA GLN A 405 -2.69 24.42 -7.91
C GLN A 405 -2.25 23.42 -9.00
N SER A 406 -3.18 22.74 -9.67
CA SER A 406 -2.85 21.83 -10.78
C SER A 406 -2.17 22.56 -11.95
N LYS A 407 -2.60 23.79 -12.24
CA LYS A 407 -1.98 24.61 -13.29
C LYS A 407 -0.58 25.07 -12.88
N LEU A 408 -0.37 25.48 -11.63
CA LEU A 408 0.97 25.80 -11.11
C LEU A 408 1.90 24.57 -11.15
N MET A 409 1.40 23.40 -10.78
CA MET A 409 2.17 22.15 -10.85
C MET A 409 2.49 21.75 -12.29
N ARG A 410 1.59 22.00 -13.24
CA ARG A 410 1.85 21.85 -14.67
C ARG A 410 2.95 22.79 -15.15
N VAL A 411 2.91 24.07 -14.76
CA VAL A 411 3.98 25.04 -15.03
C VAL A 411 5.31 24.49 -14.53
N ARG A 412 5.38 24.00 -13.29
CA ARG A 412 6.59 23.37 -12.75
C ARG A 412 7.09 22.21 -13.61
N CYS A 413 6.19 21.37 -14.15
CA CYS A 413 6.55 20.33 -15.13
C CYS A 413 7.18 20.91 -16.41
N LEU A 414 6.61 22.00 -16.95
CA LEU A 414 7.11 22.69 -18.15
C LEU A 414 8.48 23.36 -17.92
N LEU A 415 8.73 23.90 -16.73
CA LEU A 415 10.05 24.48 -16.37
C LEU A 415 11.15 23.42 -16.47
N TYR A 416 10.88 22.20 -16.02
CA TYR A 416 11.83 21.10 -16.17
C TYR A 416 12.03 20.63 -17.61
N GLN A 417 11.03 20.80 -18.47
CA GLN A 417 11.13 20.55 -19.90
C GLN A 417 11.78 21.73 -20.66
N GLN A 418 12.16 22.80 -19.95
CA GLN A 418 12.68 24.05 -20.53
C GLN A 418 11.72 24.70 -21.55
N ALA A 419 10.42 24.42 -21.43
CA ALA A 419 9.38 24.97 -22.29
C ALA A 419 8.92 26.34 -21.75
N TRP A 420 9.84 27.31 -21.70
CA TRP A 420 9.63 28.60 -21.02
C TRP A 420 8.47 29.43 -21.61
N ASP A 421 8.28 29.39 -22.93
CA ASP A 421 7.19 30.12 -23.59
C ASP A 421 5.81 29.58 -23.22
N GLN A 422 5.69 28.25 -23.14
CA GLN A 422 4.45 27.60 -22.70
C GLN A 422 4.20 27.88 -21.22
N ALA A 423 5.24 27.79 -20.38
CA ALA A 423 5.15 28.08 -18.95
C ALA A 423 4.67 29.52 -18.70
N LEU A 424 5.20 30.50 -19.44
CA LEU A 424 4.78 31.90 -19.34
C LEU A 424 3.31 32.07 -19.74
N LYS A 425 2.89 31.50 -20.88
CA LYS A 425 1.50 31.55 -21.33
C LYS A 425 0.52 30.95 -20.31
N GLU A 426 0.92 29.89 -19.62
CA GLU A 426 0.12 29.28 -18.57
C GLU A 426 0.02 30.15 -17.31
N LEU A 427 1.10 30.83 -16.92
CA LEU A 427 1.13 31.76 -15.78
C LEU A 427 0.36 33.06 -16.04
N ASP A 428 0.35 33.53 -17.28
CA ASP A 428 -0.47 34.67 -17.72
C ASP A 428 -1.96 34.30 -17.69
N GLY A 429 -2.31 33.09 -18.16
CA GLY A 429 -3.68 32.57 -18.07
C GLY A 429 -4.18 32.41 -16.63
N LEU A 430 -3.28 32.15 -15.67
CA LEU A 430 -3.66 32.11 -14.25
C LEU A 430 -4.00 33.48 -13.66
N GLN A 431 -3.60 34.58 -14.30
CA GLN A 431 -3.94 35.93 -13.83
C GLN A 431 -5.44 36.20 -13.88
N SER A 432 -6.11 35.78 -14.95
CA SER A 432 -7.56 35.90 -15.07
C SER A 432 -8.29 35.03 -14.06
N ASP A 433 -7.73 33.88 -13.72
CA ASP A 433 -8.32 32.91 -12.79
C ASP A 433 -8.16 33.35 -11.32
N LEU A 434 -7.19 34.22 -11.02
CA LEU A 434 -6.84 34.69 -9.67
C LEU A 434 -8.02 35.38 -8.95
N HIS A 435 -8.85 36.13 -9.69
CA HIS A 435 -10.02 36.83 -9.13
C HIS A 435 -11.13 35.87 -8.66
N SER A 436 -11.12 34.62 -9.14
CA SER A 436 -12.11 33.60 -8.81
C SER A 436 -11.74 32.75 -7.58
N VAL A 437 -10.49 32.82 -7.11
CA VAL A 437 -10.02 32.05 -5.95
C VAL A 437 -10.41 32.77 -4.65
N ASP A 438 -10.95 32.00 -3.70
CA ASP A 438 -11.51 32.48 -2.44
C ASP A 438 -10.53 33.34 -1.63
N PRO A 439 -10.97 34.43 -0.97
CA PRO A 439 -10.09 35.30 -0.19
C PRO A 439 -9.40 34.63 1.00
N GLU A 440 -9.97 33.56 1.57
CA GLU A 440 -9.36 32.84 2.72
C GLU A 440 -8.05 32.14 2.37
N TYR A 441 -7.81 31.86 1.09
CA TYR A 441 -6.55 31.32 0.59
C TYR A 441 -5.54 32.41 0.19
N ARG A 442 -5.90 33.69 0.38
CA ARG A 442 -5.03 34.86 0.15
C ARG A 442 -4.27 35.29 1.40
N SER A 443 -4.57 34.73 2.58
CA SER A 443 -3.86 35.09 3.82
C SER A 443 -3.90 33.98 4.88
N ASP A 444 -2.70 33.52 5.21
CA ASP A 444 -2.25 32.70 6.35
C ASP A 444 -3.26 32.22 7.41
N ARG A 445 -3.28 30.89 7.59
CA ARG A 445 -3.46 30.17 8.89
C ARG A 445 -3.19 28.66 8.84
N SER A 446 -3.04 28.05 7.66
CA SER A 446 -3.01 26.58 7.51
C SER A 446 -1.68 25.98 7.00
N GLY A 447 -0.63 26.78 6.79
CA GLY A 447 0.69 26.26 6.34
C GLY A 447 0.76 25.86 4.86
N PHE A 448 -0.19 26.31 4.04
CA PHE A 448 -0.03 26.34 2.58
C PHE A 448 0.74 27.61 2.20
N GLU A 449 1.79 27.49 1.38
CA GLU A 449 2.37 28.65 0.69
C GLU A 449 1.25 29.37 -0.08
N ASP A 450 1.13 30.70 0.07
CA ASP A 450 0.14 31.49 -0.65
C ASP A 450 0.26 31.20 -2.15
N LEU A 451 -0.80 30.67 -2.75
CA LEU A 451 -0.83 30.27 -4.17
C LEU A 451 -0.50 31.46 -5.08
N ILE A 452 -0.80 32.69 -4.64
CA ILE A 452 -0.45 33.93 -5.34
C ILE A 452 1.05 34.17 -5.28
N GLU A 453 1.65 34.01 -4.10
CA GLU A 453 3.09 34.14 -3.90
C GLU A 453 3.86 33.07 -4.70
N ASP A 454 3.39 31.81 -4.70
CA ASP A 454 3.96 30.73 -5.50
C ASP A 454 3.90 31.04 -7.01
N ARG A 455 2.76 31.57 -7.49
CA ARG A 455 2.65 32.06 -8.88
C ARG A 455 3.68 33.16 -9.16
N LYS A 456 3.79 34.18 -8.30
CA LYS A 456 4.75 35.28 -8.48
C LYS A 456 6.19 34.78 -8.52
N LYS A 457 6.57 33.88 -7.62
CA LYS A 457 7.89 33.24 -7.59
C LYS A 457 8.18 32.47 -8.87
N LEU A 458 7.23 31.66 -9.34
CA LEU A 458 7.37 30.91 -10.60
C LEU A 458 7.49 31.85 -11.81
N LEU A 459 6.68 32.91 -11.86
CA LEU A 459 6.74 33.91 -12.93
C LEU A 459 8.07 34.65 -12.95
N GLN A 460 8.55 35.12 -11.80
CA GLN A 460 9.86 35.72 -11.66
C GLN A 460 10.95 34.77 -12.16
N TYR A 461 10.89 33.50 -11.78
CA TYR A 461 11.83 32.49 -12.25
C TYR A 461 11.83 32.35 -13.78
N VAL A 462 10.65 32.27 -14.42
CA VAL A 462 10.53 32.16 -15.89
C VAL A 462 11.04 33.42 -16.58
N LEU A 463 10.65 34.60 -16.12
CA LEU A 463 11.05 35.88 -16.71
C LEU A 463 12.56 36.07 -16.67
N ARG A 464 13.20 35.76 -15.53
CA ARG A 464 14.67 35.78 -15.40
C ARG A 464 15.35 34.79 -16.34
N ARG A 465 14.79 33.58 -16.50
CA ARG A 465 15.32 32.59 -17.47
C ARG A 465 15.21 33.05 -18.92
N LYS A 466 14.23 33.90 -19.23
CA LYS A 466 14.07 34.54 -20.54
C LYS A 466 14.85 35.85 -20.72
N GLY A 467 15.57 36.31 -19.69
CA GLY A 467 16.32 37.57 -19.72
C GLY A 467 15.49 38.84 -19.52
N ARG A 468 14.23 38.73 -19.08
CA ARG A 468 13.33 39.85 -18.76
C ARG A 468 13.48 40.20 -17.27
N TYR A 469 14.60 40.80 -16.89
CA TYR A 469 14.93 41.05 -15.48
C TYR A 469 14.10 42.17 -14.85
N GLU A 470 13.88 43.27 -15.58
CA GLU A 470 13.10 44.43 -15.12
C GLU A 470 11.69 44.02 -14.68
N GLU A 471 10.95 43.35 -15.56
CA GLU A 471 9.62 42.83 -15.24
C GLU A 471 9.61 41.80 -14.11
N ALA A 472 10.71 41.08 -13.90
CA ALA A 472 10.82 40.08 -12.84
C ALA A 472 11.06 40.71 -11.46
N ASP A 473 11.70 41.88 -11.43
CA ASP A 473 11.97 42.64 -10.21
C ASP A 473 10.73 43.46 -9.81
N ASP A 474 9.98 43.99 -10.79
CA ASP A 474 8.72 44.72 -10.58
C ASP A 474 7.60 43.89 -9.89
N LEU A 475 7.67 42.54 -9.92
CA LEU A 475 6.61 41.66 -9.39
C LEU A 475 6.44 41.69 -7.86
N PHE A 476 7.51 42.05 -7.15
CA PHE A 476 7.55 42.09 -5.69
C PHE A 476 7.74 43.50 -5.13
N ASP A 477 7.91 44.50 -5.99
CA ASP A 477 7.90 45.90 -5.59
C ASP A 477 6.45 46.32 -5.30
N GLU A 478 6.08 46.32 -4.01
CA GLU A 478 4.80 46.80 -3.47
C GLU A 478 4.67 48.33 -3.57
N LYS A 479 4.87 48.90 -4.76
CA LYS A 479 4.61 50.33 -5.03
C LYS A 479 3.27 50.60 -5.71
N ASN A 480 2.38 49.62 -5.82
CA ASN A 480 1.00 49.82 -6.26
C ASN A 480 0.00 49.08 -5.37
#